data_AF-A0A372QBU7-F1
#
_entry.id   AF-A0A372QBU7-F1
#
_cell.length_a   1.000
_cell.length_b   1.000
_cell.length_c   1.000
_cell.angle_alpha   90.00
_cell.angle_beta   90.00
_cell.angle_gamma   90.00
#
_symmetry.space_group_name_H-M   'P 1'
#
loop_
_entity.id
_entity.type
_entity.pdbx_description
1 polymer ?
#
loop_
_entity_poly.entity_id
_entity_poly.type
_entity_poly.pdbx_seq_one_letter_code
_entity_poly.pdbx_strand_id
1 'polypeptide(L)'
;MTNYPQEITNYPQEPNILYKEKKHNFYYTILQEGVYPSDSSTIKYTSGHRYKIPDKYEVQTTWSKSENQKTVKCKIDYINNKPMFYVYFGQNFEIQVKSDKTASNAATLLHELYCVMRNWEQKHHRNDSYIPNKRARSALKPVNEASNSTLIKRARNLSIQMHNYFQNQSKDYYNQNDILNLESLKFSTNIKSYEINFGSQDKENKRQKIQAIVQTTDKSLISREAYQNLATIEHNLPPDICFYEESDIIDEEIVNQMVSAIGKAGYRSIKDILKYIVPKLINDGVLNTTCPIINLRLSGDGRNVGRKVKQIMVTCAILDDKKNFHFPDKHFTIVLYPGSEDYNSLKNAMTLFLRELHELKEFGLEINDIIWQFDLYFSSDWKFLCICLGFNSANSKYFCPWCEIPKDERGNLNTNWKMNKIMEQLNSDYTAYKDHLWNLMLNELREMDLFDDLARDVIVKEMSRIKFKFQFWKEREKGPESWNYTSLMGEDKMKVLKEFNLGLLFSPLCAIKIRELWDKFSDLYNDLRNDNTNPDDFEKSAKKWLALFLLPSKGNGMIGEEIISGLYLPSEITPYIHVLVCHIADMIRNNKKLD
;
A
#
# COMPACT_ATOMS: atom_id res chain seq x y z
N MET A 1 38.67 -11.28 34.91
CA MET A 1 38.99 -9.90 35.30
C MET A 1 37.88 -8.98 34.81
N THR A 2 37.50 -7.98 35.59
CA THR A 2 36.49 -6.98 35.22
C THR A 2 37.15 -5.85 34.45
N ASN A 3 36.89 -5.75 33.14
CA ASN A 3 37.31 -4.60 32.34
C ASN A 3 36.43 -3.40 32.71
N TYR A 4 36.94 -2.59 33.64
CA TYR A 4 36.47 -1.22 33.91
C TYR A 4 36.76 -0.32 32.69
N PRO A 5 36.01 0.78 32.50
CA PRO A 5 36.40 1.80 31.52
C PRO A 5 37.77 2.38 31.89
N GLN A 6 38.53 2.76 30.87
CA GLN A 6 39.89 3.25 31.06
C GLN A 6 40.09 4.55 30.29
N GLU A 7 40.52 5.58 30.99
CA GLU A 7 41.16 6.74 30.39
C GLU A 7 42.60 6.38 30.01
N ILE A 8 43.04 6.84 28.84
CA ILE A 8 44.34 6.47 28.22
C ILE A 8 45.29 7.68 28.15
N THR A 9 44.82 8.84 28.59
CA THR A 9 45.43 10.17 28.49
C THR A 9 45.94 10.66 29.84
N ASN A 10 46.81 11.66 29.82
CA ASN A 10 47.53 12.22 30.96
C ASN A 10 46.92 13.54 31.48
N TYR A 11 45.61 13.73 31.35
CA TYR A 11 44.92 14.90 31.89
C TYR A 11 45.20 15.04 33.41
N PRO A 12 45.52 16.24 33.93
CA PRO A 12 45.42 17.57 33.30
C PRO A 12 46.68 18.07 32.57
N GLN A 13 47.67 17.23 32.27
CA GLN A 13 48.88 17.66 31.53
C GLN A 13 48.58 17.99 30.06
N GLU A 14 47.66 17.25 29.45
CA GLU A 14 47.05 17.58 28.15
C GLU A 14 45.53 17.75 28.32
N PRO A 15 44.89 18.66 27.57
CA PRO A 15 43.44 18.85 27.60
C PRO A 15 42.68 17.76 26.84
N ASN A 16 43.37 16.90 26.08
CA ASN A 16 42.78 15.84 25.28
C ASN A 16 42.57 14.59 26.12
N ILE A 17 41.36 14.03 26.07
CA ILE A 17 40.98 12.82 26.77
C ILE A 17 40.47 11.75 25.81
N LEU A 18 41.00 10.54 25.97
CA LEU A 18 40.54 9.32 25.28
C LEU A 18 40.03 8.31 26.32
N TYR A 19 38.71 8.18 26.38
CA TYR A 19 38.00 7.26 27.27
C TYR A 19 37.48 6.06 26.48
N LYS A 20 37.84 4.83 26.87
CA LYS A 20 37.43 3.60 26.18
C LYS A 20 36.45 2.77 27.01
N GLU A 21 35.36 2.39 26.35
CA GLU A 21 34.43 1.35 26.80
C GLU A 21 34.44 0.15 25.84
N LYS A 22 33.83 -0.97 26.24
CA LYS A 22 33.93 -2.30 25.59
C LYS A 22 33.66 -2.37 24.08
N LYS A 23 33.02 -1.34 23.49
CA LYS A 23 32.71 -1.24 22.04
C LYS A 23 32.94 0.16 21.46
N HIS A 24 33.32 1.15 22.27
CA HIS A 24 33.27 2.56 21.91
C HIS A 24 34.46 3.33 22.47
N ASN A 25 35.06 4.18 21.63
CA ASN A 25 36.10 5.13 22.01
C ASN A 25 35.48 6.53 21.98
N PHE A 26 35.60 7.27 23.07
CA PHE A 26 35.12 8.65 23.18
C PHE A 26 36.34 9.58 23.26
N TYR A 27 36.34 10.62 22.41
CA TYR A 27 37.38 11.63 22.33
C TYR A 27 36.79 12.98 22.72
N TYR A 28 37.38 13.65 23.70
CA TYR A 28 36.98 15.00 24.10
C TYR A 28 38.20 15.85 24.46
N THR A 29 38.16 17.13 24.12
CA THR A 29 39.16 18.12 24.52
C THR A 29 38.51 19.07 25.51
N ILE A 30 39.05 19.19 26.72
CA ILE A 30 38.56 20.17 27.70
C ILE A 30 38.99 21.57 27.24
N LEU A 31 38.00 22.46 27.09
CA LEU A 31 38.20 23.87 26.72
C LEU A 31 38.20 24.76 27.96
N GLN A 32 37.37 24.42 28.96
CA GLN A 32 37.32 25.09 30.25
C GLN A 32 36.98 24.09 31.36
N GLU A 33 37.82 24.05 32.40
CA GLU A 33 37.51 23.33 33.64
C GLU A 33 36.38 24.03 34.41
N GLY A 34 35.41 23.24 34.88
CA GLY A 34 34.25 23.75 35.58
C GLY A 34 34.36 23.60 37.10
N VAL A 35 33.76 24.53 37.84
CA VAL A 35 33.79 24.57 39.30
C VAL A 35 32.51 23.92 39.86
N TYR A 36 32.63 23.02 40.84
CA TYR A 36 31.44 22.48 41.51
C TYR A 36 30.77 23.54 42.39
N PRO A 37 29.43 23.70 42.32
CA PRO A 37 28.71 24.59 43.23
C PRO A 37 29.01 24.27 44.70
N SER A 38 29.31 25.31 45.48
CA SER A 38 29.76 25.20 46.88
C SER A 38 28.63 24.88 47.86
N ASP A 39 27.38 25.25 47.54
CA ASP A 39 26.21 24.86 48.34
C ASP A 39 25.68 23.47 47.92
N SER A 40 25.61 22.58 48.91
CA SER A 40 25.05 21.23 48.79
C SER A 40 23.59 21.18 48.35
N SER A 41 22.80 22.25 48.55
CA SER A 41 21.43 22.34 48.02
C SER A 41 21.40 22.50 46.49
N THR A 42 22.40 23.19 45.93
CA THR A 42 22.46 23.55 44.51
C THR A 42 23.06 22.44 43.65
N ILE A 43 24.09 21.73 44.14
CA ILE A 43 24.83 20.74 43.35
C ILE A 43 23.95 19.60 42.85
N LYS A 44 24.02 19.32 41.54
CA LYS A 44 23.29 18.22 40.89
C LYS A 44 24.24 17.09 40.47
N TYR A 45 23.66 15.93 40.17
CA TYR A 45 24.39 14.70 39.86
C TYR A 45 23.89 14.08 38.55
N THR A 46 24.76 13.32 37.91
CA THR A 46 24.42 12.49 36.74
C THR A 46 23.44 11.36 37.11
N SER A 47 22.80 10.75 36.10
CA SER A 47 21.85 9.65 36.31
C SER A 47 22.47 8.50 37.14
N GLY A 48 21.74 8.05 38.16
CA GLY A 48 22.25 7.10 39.16
C GLY A 48 23.21 7.71 40.20
N HIS A 49 23.20 9.04 40.36
CA HIS A 49 23.96 9.81 41.36
C HIS A 49 25.50 9.65 41.34
N ARG A 50 26.07 9.16 40.23
CA ARG A 50 27.47 8.70 40.19
C ARG A 50 28.51 9.82 40.20
N TYR A 51 28.22 10.93 39.52
CA TYR A 51 29.17 12.04 39.33
C TYR A 51 28.47 13.38 39.57
N LYS A 52 29.18 14.31 40.21
CA LYS A 52 28.74 15.71 40.40
C LYS A 52 28.74 16.44 39.05
N ILE A 53 27.83 17.39 38.87
CA ILE A 53 27.74 18.23 37.66
C ILE A 53 28.39 19.60 37.96
N PRO A 54 29.46 19.99 37.25
CA PRO A 54 30.15 21.27 37.44
C PRO A 54 29.43 22.45 36.75
N ASP A 55 29.72 23.67 37.21
CA ASP A 55 29.37 24.96 36.58
C ASP A 55 30.50 25.45 35.65
N LYS A 56 30.15 26.14 34.56
CA LYS A 56 31.05 26.69 33.53
C LYS A 56 32.03 25.68 32.91
N TYR A 57 31.65 24.41 32.86
CA TYR A 57 32.43 23.37 32.20
C TYR A 57 32.23 23.41 30.70
N GLU A 58 33.31 23.37 29.92
CA GLU A 58 33.25 23.41 28.46
C GLU A 58 34.20 22.39 27.82
N VAL A 59 33.69 21.63 26.85
CA VAL A 59 34.44 20.61 26.11
C VAL A 59 34.14 20.65 24.62
N GLN A 60 35.12 20.25 23.81
CA GLN A 60 34.95 19.93 22.40
C GLN A 60 34.92 18.41 22.21
N THR A 61 34.07 17.89 21.34
CA THR A 61 34.01 16.46 21.01
C THR A 61 33.52 16.25 19.58
N THR A 62 33.42 15.00 19.12
CA THR A 62 32.91 14.65 17.79
C THR A 62 31.58 13.92 17.85
N TRP A 63 30.71 14.25 16.91
CA TRP A 63 29.38 13.67 16.73
C TRP A 63 29.27 13.08 15.31
N SER A 64 28.34 12.13 15.10
CA SER A 64 28.23 11.29 13.89
C SER A 64 29.30 10.19 13.72
N LYS A 65 29.12 9.34 12.70
CA LYS A 65 29.99 8.19 12.35
C LYS A 65 31.31 8.66 11.73
N SER A 66 32.36 7.84 11.84
CA SER A 66 33.75 8.15 11.44
C SER A 66 33.92 8.82 10.07
N GLU A 67 33.19 8.38 9.04
CA GLU A 67 33.26 8.93 7.68
C GLU A 67 32.64 10.33 7.52
N ASN A 68 31.89 10.80 8.52
CA ASN A 68 31.15 12.08 8.51
C ASN A 68 31.14 12.74 9.90
N GLN A 69 32.24 12.60 10.66
CA GLN A 69 32.33 13.23 11.99
C GLN A 69 32.26 14.75 11.89
N LYS A 70 31.47 15.35 12.80
CA LYS A 70 31.35 16.80 12.98
C LYS A 70 31.82 17.17 14.37
N THR A 71 32.67 18.19 14.47
CA THR A 71 33.08 18.77 15.75
C THR A 71 31.90 19.50 16.37
N VAL A 72 31.66 19.29 17.66
CA VAL A 72 30.67 20.01 18.46
C VAL A 72 31.32 20.49 19.76
N LYS A 73 30.85 21.63 20.27
CA LYS A 73 31.28 22.22 21.54
C LYS A 73 30.12 22.09 22.53
N CYS A 74 30.35 21.50 23.69
CA CYS A 74 29.34 21.30 24.74
C CYS A 74 29.70 22.14 25.96
N LYS A 75 28.70 22.81 26.55
CA LYS A 75 28.89 23.66 27.74
C LYS A 75 27.83 23.38 28.81
N ILE A 76 28.20 23.51 30.08
CA ILE A 76 27.28 23.45 31.22
C ILE A 76 27.41 24.75 32.02
N ASP A 77 26.30 25.49 32.19
CA ASP A 77 26.20 26.66 33.07
C ASP A 77 25.08 26.43 34.10
N TYR A 78 25.26 26.85 35.36
CA TYR A 78 24.18 26.86 36.35
C TYR A 78 23.38 28.15 36.27
N ILE A 79 22.09 28.03 35.93
CA ILE A 79 21.13 29.14 35.86
C ILE A 79 20.03 28.86 36.88
N ASN A 80 19.78 29.82 37.78
CA ASN A 80 18.78 29.70 38.85
C ASN A 80 18.90 28.37 39.65
N ASN A 81 20.14 28.04 40.05
CA ASN A 81 20.52 26.83 40.80
C ASN A 81 20.19 25.49 40.09
N LYS A 82 20.05 25.50 38.76
CA LYS A 82 19.90 24.30 37.91
C LYS A 82 20.94 24.30 36.78
N PRO A 83 21.54 23.14 36.43
CA PRO A 83 22.43 23.04 35.28
C PRO A 83 21.64 23.17 33.97
N MET A 84 22.17 23.98 33.05
CA MET A 84 21.70 24.17 31.69
C MET A 84 22.74 23.58 30.73
N PHE A 85 22.32 22.63 29.90
CA PHE A 85 23.21 21.90 28.99
C PHE A 85 23.11 22.49 27.59
N TYR A 86 24.21 23.04 27.08
CA TYR A 86 24.30 23.63 25.75
C TYR A 86 25.14 22.74 24.81
N VAL A 87 24.75 22.66 23.54
CA VAL A 87 25.58 22.08 22.48
C VAL A 87 25.60 23.03 21.28
N TYR A 88 26.80 23.36 20.84
CA TYR A 88 27.11 24.28 19.75
C TYR A 88 27.69 23.53 18.54
N PHE A 89 27.23 23.90 17.34
CA PHE A 89 27.58 23.27 16.06
C PHE A 89 27.38 24.27 14.90
N GLY A 90 27.50 23.81 13.65
CA GLY A 90 27.54 24.68 12.47
C GLY A 90 28.98 25.08 12.10
N GLN A 91 29.15 26.05 11.21
CA GLN A 91 30.47 26.65 10.99
C GLN A 91 30.81 27.54 12.19
N ASN A 92 32.06 27.49 12.66
CA ASN A 92 32.54 28.27 13.81
C ASN A 92 31.68 28.18 15.09
N PHE A 93 30.90 27.10 15.27
CA PHE A 93 29.98 26.88 16.39
C PHE A 93 28.82 27.89 16.51
N GLU A 94 28.39 28.47 15.39
CA GLU A 94 27.36 29.53 15.31
C GLU A 94 25.95 29.12 15.78
N ILE A 95 25.59 27.83 15.75
CA ILE A 95 24.25 27.31 16.07
C ILE A 95 24.27 26.62 17.44
N GLN A 96 23.31 26.93 18.30
CA GLN A 96 23.18 26.32 19.63
C GLN A 96 21.83 25.64 19.85
N VAL A 97 21.86 24.52 20.57
CA VAL A 97 20.69 23.94 21.26
C VAL A 97 20.94 23.93 22.77
N LYS A 98 19.87 23.98 23.57
CA LYS A 98 19.96 23.94 25.04
C LYS A 98 18.87 23.06 25.67
N SER A 99 19.17 22.43 26.80
CA SER A 99 18.23 21.66 27.62
C SER A 99 18.41 21.97 29.11
N ASP A 100 17.31 22.12 29.83
CA ASP A 100 17.26 22.20 31.30
C ASP A 100 17.09 20.82 31.96
N LYS A 101 16.96 19.75 31.15
CA LYS A 101 16.66 18.38 31.59
C LYS A 101 17.94 17.56 31.76
N THR A 102 18.64 17.30 30.66
CA THR A 102 19.89 16.50 30.64
C THR A 102 20.75 16.83 29.42
N ALA A 103 22.06 16.57 29.53
CA ALA A 103 22.99 16.60 28.39
C ALA A 103 22.54 15.66 27.25
N SER A 104 21.95 14.50 27.58
CA SER A 104 21.40 13.57 26.58
C SER A 104 20.25 14.17 25.78
N ASN A 105 19.35 14.93 26.41
CA ASN A 105 18.28 15.62 25.71
C ASN A 105 18.80 16.79 24.84
N ALA A 106 19.84 17.51 25.28
CA ALA A 106 20.51 18.48 24.42
C ALA A 106 21.14 17.82 23.18
N ALA A 107 21.70 16.61 23.31
CA ALA A 107 22.19 15.83 22.17
C ALA A 107 21.08 15.28 21.25
N THR A 108 19.85 15.09 21.74
CA THR A 108 18.68 14.79 20.90
C THR A 108 18.27 16.01 20.07
N LEU A 109 18.14 17.18 20.71
CA LEU A 109 17.79 18.45 20.05
C LEU A 109 18.81 18.83 18.95
N LEU A 110 20.10 18.54 19.17
CA LEU A 110 21.15 18.66 18.14
C LEU A 110 20.82 17.82 16.90
N HIS A 111 20.38 16.58 17.09
CA HIS A 111 20.10 15.66 15.99
C HIS A 111 18.90 16.12 15.16
N GLU A 112 17.82 16.50 15.86
CA GLU A 112 16.58 17.04 15.26
C GLU A 112 16.90 18.28 14.40
N LEU A 113 17.56 19.29 14.98
CA LEU A 113 17.86 20.54 14.29
C LEU A 113 18.83 20.34 13.11
N TYR A 114 19.83 19.46 13.25
CA TYR A 114 20.74 19.12 12.14
C TYR A 114 20.04 18.42 10.97
N CYS A 115 19.07 17.55 11.25
CA CYS A 115 18.26 16.91 10.21
C CYS A 115 17.39 17.92 9.45
N VAL A 116 16.77 18.88 10.15
CA VAL A 116 16.01 19.99 9.52
C VAL A 116 16.91 20.82 8.59
N MET A 117 18.10 21.22 9.06
CA MET A 117 19.06 21.99 8.23
C MET A 117 19.48 21.23 6.96
N ARG A 118 19.88 19.97 7.10
CA ARG A 118 20.30 19.13 5.97
C ARG A 118 19.19 18.95 4.93
N ASN A 119 17.94 18.81 5.38
CA ASN A 119 16.79 18.73 4.49
C ASN A 119 16.55 20.04 3.72
N TRP A 120 16.95 21.19 4.27
CA TRP A 120 16.90 22.49 3.60
C TRP A 120 17.99 22.62 2.52
N GLU A 121 19.25 22.27 2.84
CA GLU A 121 20.37 22.26 1.88
C GLU A 121 20.08 21.34 0.68
N GLN A 122 19.60 20.12 0.93
CA GLN A 122 19.29 19.13 -0.11
C GLN A 122 18.10 19.53 -1.01
N LYS A 123 17.31 20.54 -0.61
CA LYS A 123 16.21 21.10 -1.40
C LYS A 123 16.68 22.19 -2.37
N HIS A 124 17.85 22.80 -2.13
CA HIS A 124 18.39 23.91 -2.93
C HIS A 124 19.54 23.50 -3.89
N HIS A 125 20.18 22.35 -3.67
CA HIS A 125 21.28 21.85 -4.52
C HIS A 125 20.92 20.66 -5.43
N ARG A 126 19.68 20.62 -5.94
CA ARG A 126 19.29 19.67 -7.01
C ARG A 126 19.45 20.29 -8.41
N ASN A 127 20.71 20.44 -8.83
CA ASN A 127 21.12 20.38 -10.23
C ASN A 127 22.55 19.79 -10.29
N ASP A 128 22.79 18.96 -11.31
CA ASP A 128 24.09 18.42 -11.75
C ASP A 128 25.07 17.83 -10.71
N SER A 129 25.02 16.51 -10.53
CA SER A 129 26.16 15.63 -10.91
C SER A 129 25.85 14.14 -10.69
N TYR A 130 26.38 13.29 -11.57
CA TYR A 130 26.25 11.83 -11.50
C TYR A 130 27.48 11.20 -10.83
N ILE A 131 27.33 10.61 -9.64
CA ILE A 131 28.43 9.96 -8.90
C ILE A 131 28.25 8.43 -8.90
N PRO A 132 29.15 7.65 -9.51
CA PRO A 132 29.01 6.19 -9.61
C PRO A 132 29.40 5.48 -8.30
N ASN A 133 28.46 4.71 -7.74
CA ASN A 133 28.64 3.95 -6.49
C ASN A 133 29.61 2.76 -6.67
N LYS A 134 30.87 2.90 -6.24
CA LYS A 134 31.77 1.75 -6.01
C LYS A 134 31.43 1.09 -4.66
N ARG A 135 30.72 -0.04 -4.70
CA ARG A 135 30.64 -0.98 -3.56
C ARG A 135 31.42 -2.26 -3.87
N ALA A 136 32.21 -2.74 -2.90
CA ALA A 136 32.97 -3.97 -3.05
C ALA A 136 32.04 -5.18 -3.27
N ARG A 137 32.44 -6.08 -4.18
CA ARG A 137 31.69 -7.33 -4.43
C ARG A 137 32.05 -8.35 -3.36
N SER A 138 31.04 -8.93 -2.71
CA SER A 138 31.20 -10.12 -1.88
C SER A 138 31.52 -11.35 -2.74
N ALA A 139 32.17 -12.35 -2.14
CA ALA A 139 32.50 -13.61 -2.82
C ALA A 139 31.23 -14.34 -3.30
N LEU A 140 31.29 -14.92 -4.50
CA LEU A 140 30.17 -15.67 -5.08
C LEU A 140 30.07 -17.06 -4.43
N LYS A 141 28.89 -17.40 -3.91
CA LYS A 141 28.60 -18.76 -3.41
C LYS A 141 28.92 -19.85 -4.46
N PRO A 142 29.39 -21.05 -4.04
CA PRO A 142 29.51 -22.23 -4.89
C PRO A 142 28.24 -22.59 -5.68
N VAL A 143 28.39 -23.38 -6.75
CA VAL A 143 27.29 -23.71 -7.69
C VAL A 143 26.23 -24.59 -7.02
N ASN A 144 26.64 -25.56 -6.20
CA ASN A 144 25.77 -26.43 -5.38
C ASN A 144 25.01 -25.68 -4.28
N GLU A 145 25.48 -24.52 -3.83
CA GLU A 145 24.84 -23.70 -2.78
C GLU A 145 23.99 -22.54 -3.33
N ALA A 146 23.96 -22.37 -4.65
CA ALA A 146 23.25 -21.27 -5.31
C ALA A 146 21.89 -21.74 -5.84
N SER A 147 20.84 -20.96 -5.59
CA SER A 147 19.52 -21.26 -6.16
C SER A 147 19.54 -21.22 -7.69
N ASN A 148 18.69 -22.03 -8.34
CA ASN A 148 18.56 -22.08 -9.81
C ASN A 148 18.39 -20.66 -10.41
N SER A 149 17.63 -19.77 -9.76
CA SER A 149 17.45 -18.37 -10.19
C SER A 149 18.70 -17.51 -10.05
N THR A 150 19.58 -17.79 -9.07
CA THR A 150 20.90 -17.15 -8.96
C THR A 150 21.85 -17.66 -10.03
N LEU A 151 21.84 -18.96 -10.33
CA LEU A 151 22.63 -19.56 -11.39
C LEU A 151 22.22 -19.03 -12.78
N ILE A 152 20.92 -18.96 -13.07
CA ILE A 152 20.39 -18.38 -14.31
C ILE A 152 20.81 -16.90 -14.46
N LYS A 153 20.77 -16.11 -13.38
CA LYS A 153 21.26 -14.71 -13.42
C LYS A 153 22.77 -14.61 -13.65
N ARG A 154 23.58 -15.51 -13.09
CA ARG A 154 25.02 -15.58 -13.40
C ARG A 154 25.26 -15.93 -14.87
N ALA A 155 24.54 -16.92 -15.40
CA ALA A 155 24.64 -17.36 -16.79
C ALA A 155 24.23 -16.26 -17.78
N ARG A 156 23.08 -15.60 -17.56
CA ARG A 156 22.63 -14.44 -18.37
C ARG A 156 23.62 -13.27 -18.30
N ASN A 157 24.20 -12.97 -17.14
CA ASN A 157 25.20 -11.90 -17.02
C ASN A 157 26.51 -12.22 -17.76
N LEU A 158 26.97 -13.49 -17.71
CA LEU A 158 28.13 -13.95 -18.47
C LEU A 158 27.87 -13.89 -19.97
N SER A 159 26.70 -14.33 -20.44
CA SER A 159 26.35 -14.32 -21.86
C SER A 159 26.22 -12.91 -22.42
N ILE A 160 25.66 -11.96 -21.66
CA ILE A 160 25.63 -10.54 -22.04
C ILE A 160 27.05 -9.97 -22.15
N GLN A 161 27.93 -10.27 -21.19
CA GLN A 161 29.33 -9.83 -21.26
C GLN A 161 30.07 -10.43 -22.47
N MET A 162 29.85 -11.72 -22.75
CA MET A 162 30.49 -12.40 -23.88
C MET A 162 29.97 -11.89 -25.24
N HIS A 163 28.67 -11.62 -25.35
CA HIS A 163 28.08 -11.02 -26.56
C HIS A 163 28.58 -9.60 -26.79
N ASN A 164 28.63 -8.76 -25.75
CA ASN A 164 29.17 -7.40 -25.86
C ASN A 164 30.68 -7.40 -26.17
N TYR A 165 31.44 -8.37 -25.65
CA TYR A 165 32.85 -8.56 -26.00
C TYR A 165 33.01 -8.96 -27.48
N PHE A 166 32.23 -9.94 -27.95
CA PHE A 166 32.18 -10.34 -29.36
C PHE A 166 31.85 -9.16 -30.28
N GLN A 167 30.79 -8.41 -30.02
CA GLN A 167 30.36 -7.26 -30.85
C GLN A 167 31.33 -6.06 -30.85
N ASN A 168 32.22 -5.98 -29.87
CA ASN A 168 33.27 -4.97 -29.82
C ASN A 168 34.53 -5.42 -30.55
N GLN A 169 34.93 -6.68 -30.39
CA GLN A 169 36.19 -7.20 -30.95
C GLN A 169 36.05 -7.70 -32.38
N SER A 170 34.89 -8.17 -32.82
CA SER A 170 34.67 -8.67 -34.19
C SER A 170 35.06 -7.65 -35.27
N LYS A 171 34.89 -6.36 -34.97
CA LYS A 171 35.24 -5.20 -35.80
C LYS A 171 36.74 -5.06 -36.07
N ASP A 172 37.58 -5.68 -35.25
CA ASP A 172 39.05 -5.66 -35.40
C ASP A 172 39.55 -6.80 -36.34
N TYR A 173 38.68 -7.77 -36.70
CA TYR A 173 39.05 -8.97 -37.46
C TYR A 173 38.27 -9.18 -38.77
N TYR A 174 37.21 -8.40 -39.03
CA TYR A 174 36.31 -8.55 -40.18
C TYR A 174 35.99 -7.19 -40.82
N ASN A 175 35.38 -7.19 -42.02
CA ASN A 175 35.02 -5.93 -42.68
C ASN A 175 33.80 -5.29 -41.99
N GLN A 176 33.71 -3.95 -42.01
CA GLN A 176 32.57 -3.23 -41.43
C GLN A 176 31.25 -3.49 -42.17
N ASN A 177 31.30 -4.04 -43.39
CA ASN A 177 30.14 -4.49 -44.16
C ASN A 177 29.67 -5.92 -43.80
N ASP A 178 30.45 -6.69 -43.03
CA ASP A 178 30.11 -8.07 -42.67
C ASP A 178 29.20 -8.12 -41.42
N ILE A 179 27.97 -8.63 -41.57
CA ILE A 179 27.00 -8.72 -40.47
C ILE A 179 27.28 -9.97 -39.62
N LEU A 180 27.99 -9.80 -38.50
CA LEU A 180 28.41 -10.89 -37.62
C LEU A 180 27.44 -11.11 -36.45
N ASN A 181 26.84 -12.30 -36.41
CA ASN A 181 25.89 -12.70 -35.37
C ASN A 181 26.45 -13.85 -34.54
N LEU A 182 26.65 -13.64 -33.24
CA LEU A 182 26.90 -14.72 -32.29
C LEU A 182 25.57 -15.45 -32.01
N GLU A 183 25.29 -16.54 -32.72
CA GLU A 183 23.99 -17.21 -32.66
C GLU A 183 23.68 -17.84 -31.29
N SER A 184 24.67 -18.49 -30.67
CA SER A 184 24.54 -19.13 -29.36
C SER A 184 25.86 -19.17 -28.58
N LEU A 185 25.74 -19.34 -27.26
CA LEU A 185 26.83 -19.65 -26.33
C LEU A 185 26.46 -20.92 -25.54
N LYS A 186 27.27 -21.97 -25.70
CA LYS A 186 27.18 -23.20 -24.90
C LYS A 186 28.36 -23.26 -23.94
N PHE A 187 28.11 -23.54 -22.65
CA PHE A 187 29.14 -23.76 -21.65
C PHE A 187 28.61 -24.64 -20.51
N SER A 188 29.50 -25.24 -19.72
CA SER A 188 29.09 -26.09 -18.60
C SER A 188 29.79 -25.74 -17.29
N THR A 189 29.21 -26.27 -16.21
CA THR A 189 29.81 -26.36 -14.88
C THR A 189 29.88 -27.85 -14.51
N ASN A 190 30.57 -28.18 -13.43
CA ASN A 190 30.63 -29.54 -12.86
C ASN A 190 29.27 -30.11 -12.38
N ILE A 191 28.17 -29.35 -12.51
CA ILE A 191 26.81 -29.74 -12.07
C ILE A 191 25.77 -29.58 -13.19
N LYS A 192 25.95 -28.60 -14.10
CA LYS A 192 24.94 -28.23 -15.09
C LYS A 192 25.54 -27.59 -16.34
N SER A 193 25.02 -27.99 -17.50
CA SER A 193 25.27 -27.36 -18.80
C SER A 193 24.27 -26.23 -19.08
N TYR A 194 24.70 -25.25 -19.86
CA TYR A 194 23.95 -24.07 -20.28
C TYR A 194 24.08 -23.88 -21.79
N GLU A 195 22.97 -23.60 -22.44
CA GLU A 195 22.88 -23.21 -23.84
C GLU A 195 22.04 -21.94 -23.90
N ILE A 196 22.59 -20.88 -24.49
CA ILE A 196 22.00 -19.55 -24.54
C ILE A 196 22.04 -19.08 -25.98
N ASN A 197 20.89 -19.09 -26.64
CA ASN A 197 20.74 -18.66 -28.03
C ASN A 197 20.43 -17.16 -28.04
N PHE A 198 21.26 -16.36 -28.71
CA PHE A 198 21.08 -14.91 -28.88
C PHE A 198 20.39 -14.56 -30.19
N GLY A 199 20.44 -15.45 -31.18
CA GLY A 199 19.76 -15.24 -32.46
C GLY A 199 18.26 -14.96 -32.25
N SER A 200 17.71 -14.04 -33.03
CA SER A 200 16.28 -13.78 -33.08
C SER A 200 15.57 -14.99 -33.69
N GLN A 201 15.32 -16.01 -32.87
CA GLN A 201 14.35 -17.06 -33.21
C GLN A 201 13.05 -16.35 -33.56
N ASP A 202 12.63 -16.51 -34.81
CA ASP A 202 11.39 -15.98 -35.34
C ASP A 202 10.26 -16.22 -34.33
N LYS A 203 9.75 -15.11 -33.77
CA LYS A 203 8.85 -15.16 -32.63
C LYS A 203 7.57 -15.91 -32.98
N GLU A 204 7.19 -15.88 -34.25
CA GLU A 204 5.99 -16.52 -34.76
C GLU A 204 6.14 -18.04 -34.80
N ASN A 205 7.21 -18.57 -35.39
CA ASN A 205 7.56 -20.00 -35.29
C ASN A 205 7.66 -20.50 -33.83
N LYS A 206 8.21 -19.68 -32.92
CA LYS A 206 8.34 -20.04 -31.50
C LYS A 206 6.98 -20.04 -30.77
N ARG A 207 6.12 -19.06 -31.05
CA ARG A 207 4.74 -18.98 -30.55
C ARG A 207 3.91 -20.17 -31.03
N GLN A 208 3.91 -20.46 -32.32
CA GLN A 208 3.17 -21.58 -32.92
C GLN A 208 3.59 -22.92 -32.31
N LYS A 209 4.89 -23.17 -32.15
CA LYS A 209 5.40 -24.39 -31.49
C LYS A 209 4.97 -24.50 -30.02
N ILE A 210 4.98 -23.38 -29.27
CA ILE A 210 4.47 -23.32 -27.90
C ILE A 210 2.95 -23.60 -27.83
N GLN A 211 2.18 -22.98 -28.72
CA GLN A 211 0.72 -23.12 -28.78
C GLN A 211 0.28 -24.54 -29.16
N ALA A 212 0.98 -25.17 -30.11
CA ALA A 212 0.74 -26.55 -30.51
C ALA A 212 1.04 -27.55 -29.36
N ILE A 213 2.08 -27.29 -28.55
CA ILE A 213 2.38 -28.10 -27.36
C ILE A 213 1.24 -28.00 -26.34
N VAL A 214 0.80 -26.78 -26.00
CA VAL A 214 -0.31 -26.55 -25.05
C VAL A 214 -1.61 -27.21 -25.52
N GLN A 215 -1.98 -27.00 -26.79
CA GLN A 215 -3.17 -27.64 -27.39
C GLN A 215 -3.09 -29.17 -27.36
N THR A 216 -1.89 -29.75 -27.53
CA THR A 216 -1.69 -31.20 -27.47
C THR A 216 -1.76 -31.72 -26.03
N THR A 217 -1.15 -31.04 -25.05
CA THR A 217 -1.23 -31.44 -23.63
C THR A 217 -2.66 -31.37 -23.10
N ASP A 218 -3.42 -30.33 -23.44
CA ASP A 218 -4.82 -30.19 -23.04
C ASP A 218 -5.69 -31.28 -23.70
N LYS A 219 -5.54 -31.50 -25.02
CA LYS A 219 -6.30 -32.51 -25.78
C LYS A 219 -6.00 -33.95 -25.35
N SER A 220 -4.78 -34.21 -24.87
CA SER A 220 -4.34 -35.52 -24.37
C SER A 220 -4.40 -35.66 -22.83
N LEU A 221 -4.98 -34.68 -22.12
CA LEU A 221 -5.12 -34.68 -20.65
C LEU A 221 -3.80 -34.91 -19.88
N ILE A 222 -2.68 -34.45 -20.44
CA ILE A 222 -1.36 -34.57 -19.80
C ILE A 222 -1.31 -33.62 -18.60
N SER A 223 -1.21 -34.17 -17.39
CA SER A 223 -1.17 -33.34 -16.18
C SER A 223 0.06 -32.43 -16.18
N ARG A 224 -0.07 -31.25 -15.54
CA ARG A 224 1.03 -30.27 -15.45
C ARG A 224 2.30 -30.88 -14.85
N GLU A 225 2.15 -31.75 -13.85
CA GLU A 225 3.24 -32.48 -13.22
C GLU A 225 3.89 -33.48 -14.19
N ALA A 226 3.10 -34.23 -14.96
CA ALA A 226 3.62 -35.11 -16.01
C ALA A 226 4.38 -34.33 -17.11
N TYR A 227 3.85 -33.18 -17.55
CA TYR A 227 4.55 -32.30 -18.50
C TYR A 227 5.85 -31.73 -17.91
N GLN A 228 5.85 -31.29 -16.65
CA GLN A 228 7.07 -30.80 -15.97
C GLN A 228 8.13 -31.91 -15.85
N ASN A 229 7.74 -33.14 -15.54
CA ASN A 229 8.65 -34.29 -15.49
C ASN A 229 9.22 -34.61 -16.89
N LEU A 230 8.39 -34.62 -17.94
CA LEU A 230 8.84 -34.79 -19.33
C LEU A 230 9.81 -33.69 -19.77
N ALA A 231 9.50 -32.42 -19.48
CA ALA A 231 10.35 -31.26 -19.79
C ALA A 231 11.61 -31.15 -18.89
N THR A 232 11.75 -32.00 -17.88
CA THR A 232 12.99 -32.16 -17.11
C THR A 232 13.91 -33.20 -17.77
N ILE A 233 13.36 -34.14 -18.56
CA ILE A 233 14.10 -35.20 -19.26
C ILE A 233 14.48 -34.74 -20.68
N GLU A 234 13.52 -34.24 -21.46
CA GLU A 234 13.75 -33.82 -22.85
C GLU A 234 14.08 -32.31 -22.92
N HIS A 235 15.34 -32.00 -23.26
CA HIS A 235 15.87 -30.63 -23.26
C HIS A 235 15.29 -29.73 -24.36
N ASN A 236 14.63 -30.29 -25.38
CA ASN A 236 13.93 -29.55 -26.43
C ASN A 236 12.51 -29.10 -26.04
N LEU A 237 11.97 -29.53 -24.90
CA LEU A 237 10.67 -29.06 -24.39
C LEU A 237 10.84 -27.73 -23.63
N PRO A 238 9.98 -26.72 -23.86
CA PRO A 238 10.08 -25.44 -23.16
C PRO A 238 9.72 -25.60 -21.67
N PRO A 239 10.57 -25.11 -20.74
CA PRO A 239 10.25 -25.10 -19.32
C PRO A 239 9.02 -24.27 -19.00
N ASP A 240 8.28 -24.67 -17.98
CA ASP A 240 6.97 -24.10 -17.56
C ASP A 240 6.99 -22.60 -17.20
N ILE A 241 8.18 -21.98 -17.10
CA ILE A 241 8.35 -20.53 -16.91
C ILE A 241 8.19 -19.75 -18.23
N CYS A 242 8.54 -20.35 -19.38
CA CYS A 242 8.54 -19.67 -20.67
C CYS A 242 7.14 -19.30 -21.18
N PHE A 243 6.09 -19.99 -20.71
CA PHE A 243 4.69 -19.64 -21.02
C PHE A 243 4.24 -18.30 -20.42
N TYR A 244 5.02 -17.67 -19.53
CA TYR A 244 4.61 -16.50 -18.77
C TYR A 244 5.37 -15.19 -19.08
N GLU A 245 6.54 -15.21 -19.75
CA GLU A 245 7.37 -13.99 -19.88
C GLU A 245 6.92 -13.02 -20.98
N GLU A 246 6.59 -13.44 -22.22
CA GLU A 246 6.23 -12.51 -23.32
C GLU A 246 4.71 -12.36 -23.54
N SER A 247 4.18 -11.13 -23.44
CA SER A 247 2.77 -10.82 -23.77
C SER A 247 2.48 -9.32 -23.97
N ASP A 248 3.34 -8.62 -24.72
CA ASP A 248 3.04 -7.27 -25.20
C ASP A 248 2.63 -7.38 -26.68
N ILE A 249 1.41 -6.97 -27.00
CA ILE A 249 0.88 -6.83 -28.37
C ILE A 249 -0.02 -5.59 -28.38
N ILE A 250 0.34 -4.61 -29.21
CA ILE A 250 -0.59 -3.61 -29.75
C ILE A 250 -0.45 -3.76 -31.26
N ASP A 251 -1.49 -4.28 -31.90
CA ASP A 251 -1.53 -4.59 -33.33
C ASP A 251 -2.99 -4.52 -33.79
N GLU A 252 -3.30 -3.56 -34.66
CA GLU A 252 -4.69 -3.29 -35.09
C GLU A 252 -5.25 -4.39 -36.00
N GLU A 253 -4.42 -5.18 -36.66
CA GLU A 253 -4.89 -6.31 -37.47
C GLU A 253 -5.32 -7.47 -36.55
N ILE A 254 -4.61 -7.67 -35.43
CA ILE A 254 -5.03 -8.58 -34.36
C ILE A 254 -6.29 -8.07 -33.63
N VAL A 255 -6.52 -6.75 -33.50
CA VAL A 255 -7.78 -6.22 -32.95
C VAL A 255 -8.97 -6.58 -33.85
N ASN A 256 -8.84 -6.46 -35.16
CA ASN A 256 -9.90 -6.85 -36.11
C ASN A 256 -10.13 -8.38 -36.15
N GLN A 257 -9.08 -9.19 -35.99
CA GLN A 257 -9.23 -10.64 -35.79
C GLN A 257 -9.79 -10.98 -34.39
N MET A 258 -9.52 -10.20 -33.35
CA MET A 258 -10.16 -10.36 -32.04
C MET A 258 -11.67 -10.13 -32.14
N VAL A 259 -12.15 -9.09 -32.84
CA VAL A 259 -13.59 -8.84 -33.01
C VAL A 259 -14.32 -10.04 -33.64
N SER A 260 -13.67 -10.75 -34.56
CA SER A 260 -14.20 -12.01 -35.14
C SER A 260 -13.92 -13.27 -34.30
N ALA A 261 -13.03 -13.19 -33.31
CA ALA A 261 -12.69 -14.27 -32.37
C ALA A 261 -13.29 -14.10 -30.95
N ILE A 262 -14.22 -13.14 -30.72
CA ILE A 262 -15.06 -13.05 -29.50
C ILE A 262 -16.11 -14.19 -29.51
N GLY A 263 -15.61 -15.43 -29.47
CA GLY A 263 -16.40 -16.67 -29.51
C GLY A 263 -16.49 -17.40 -28.17
N LYS A 264 -16.05 -16.78 -27.06
CA LYS A 264 -16.06 -17.38 -25.72
C LYS A 264 -15.98 -16.37 -24.56
N ALA A 265 -16.85 -15.36 -24.58
CA ALA A 265 -17.39 -14.90 -23.31
C ALA A 265 -18.27 -16.03 -22.75
N GLY A 266 -17.98 -16.48 -21.52
CA GLY A 266 -18.79 -17.47 -20.82
C GLY A 266 -20.11 -16.83 -20.39
N TYR A 267 -21.13 -16.94 -21.24
CA TYR A 267 -22.49 -16.47 -20.95
C TYR A 267 -23.35 -17.60 -20.38
N ARG A 268 -24.17 -17.29 -19.37
CA ARG A 268 -25.28 -18.10 -18.88
C ARG A 268 -26.52 -17.21 -18.81
N SER A 269 -27.62 -17.66 -19.41
CA SER A 269 -28.91 -16.96 -19.27
C SER A 269 -29.26 -16.81 -17.79
N ILE A 270 -29.67 -15.60 -17.41
CA ILE A 270 -30.17 -15.34 -16.06
C ILE A 270 -31.55 -15.98 -15.88
N LYS A 271 -32.34 -16.10 -16.96
CA LYS A 271 -33.63 -16.81 -16.96
C LYS A 271 -33.46 -18.30 -16.68
N ASP A 272 -32.45 -18.96 -17.26
CA ASP A 272 -32.15 -20.38 -16.99
C ASP A 272 -31.64 -20.59 -15.55
N ILE A 273 -30.80 -19.66 -15.06
CA ILE A 273 -30.34 -19.64 -13.66
C ILE A 273 -31.53 -19.54 -12.70
N LEU A 274 -32.46 -18.61 -12.94
CA LEU A 274 -33.65 -18.42 -12.12
C LEU A 274 -34.59 -19.63 -12.17
N LYS A 275 -34.88 -20.18 -13.35
CA LYS A 275 -35.70 -21.40 -13.53
C LYS A 275 -35.14 -22.61 -12.77
N TYR A 276 -33.82 -22.72 -12.64
CA TYR A 276 -33.18 -23.78 -11.86
C TYR A 276 -33.26 -23.55 -10.33
N ILE A 277 -33.14 -22.30 -9.88
CA ILE A 277 -33.00 -21.98 -8.44
C ILE A 277 -34.34 -21.75 -7.74
N VAL A 278 -35.27 -21.03 -8.38
CA VAL A 278 -36.55 -20.62 -7.76
C VAL A 278 -37.37 -21.82 -7.25
N PRO A 279 -37.54 -22.93 -8.00
CA PRO A 279 -38.24 -24.11 -7.48
C PRO A 279 -37.60 -24.70 -6.21
N LYS A 280 -36.27 -24.61 -6.08
CA LYS A 280 -35.58 -25.02 -4.85
C LYS A 280 -35.84 -24.04 -3.71
N LEU A 281 -35.75 -22.74 -3.94
CA LEU A 281 -35.98 -21.73 -2.89
C LEU A 281 -37.44 -21.69 -2.39
N ILE A 282 -38.41 -22.10 -3.20
CA ILE A 282 -39.79 -22.36 -2.75
C ILE A 282 -39.82 -23.55 -1.79
N ASN A 283 -39.19 -24.68 -2.16
CA ASN A 283 -39.12 -25.89 -1.32
C ASN A 283 -38.33 -25.66 -0.01
N ASP A 284 -37.27 -24.86 -0.06
CA ASP A 284 -36.47 -24.45 1.11
C ASP A 284 -37.20 -23.43 2.01
N GLY A 285 -38.40 -22.97 1.64
CA GLY A 285 -39.22 -22.02 2.40
C GLY A 285 -38.72 -20.57 2.37
N VAL A 286 -37.88 -20.21 1.40
CA VAL A 286 -37.28 -18.88 1.23
C VAL A 286 -38.16 -17.95 0.39
N LEU A 287 -38.75 -18.46 -0.69
CA LEU A 287 -39.63 -17.68 -1.58
C LEU A 287 -41.10 -18.03 -1.35
N ASN A 288 -41.94 -17.01 -1.20
CA ASN A 288 -43.38 -17.17 -0.99
C ASN A 288 -44.14 -17.10 -2.33
N THR A 289 -44.83 -18.18 -2.70
CA THR A 289 -45.66 -18.23 -3.92
C THR A 289 -46.86 -17.29 -3.89
N THR A 290 -47.33 -16.82 -2.72
CA THR A 290 -48.42 -15.84 -2.62
C THR A 290 -47.95 -14.38 -2.77
N CYS A 291 -46.64 -14.14 -2.86
CA CYS A 291 -46.05 -12.83 -3.13
C CYS A 291 -44.87 -13.02 -4.10
N PRO A 292 -45.15 -13.17 -5.41
CA PRO A 292 -44.16 -13.64 -6.39
C PRO A 292 -43.21 -12.50 -6.83
N ILE A 293 -42.47 -11.95 -5.87
CA ILE A 293 -41.44 -10.91 -6.08
C ILE A 293 -40.10 -11.48 -5.60
N ILE A 294 -39.04 -11.28 -6.37
CA ILE A 294 -37.67 -11.69 -6.04
C ILE A 294 -36.76 -10.46 -6.00
N ASN A 295 -36.03 -10.30 -4.90
CA ASN A 295 -35.04 -9.24 -4.74
C ASN A 295 -33.70 -9.69 -5.34
N LEU A 296 -33.39 -9.24 -6.55
CA LEU A 296 -32.31 -9.75 -7.38
C LEU A 296 -31.11 -8.79 -7.39
N ARG A 297 -30.04 -9.16 -6.67
CA ARG A 297 -28.78 -8.42 -6.65
C ARG A 297 -27.95 -8.71 -7.89
N LEU A 298 -27.39 -7.65 -8.49
CA LEU A 298 -26.40 -7.70 -9.56
C LEU A 298 -25.07 -7.14 -9.05
N SER A 299 -23.96 -7.79 -9.41
CA SER A 299 -22.60 -7.40 -9.00
C SER A 299 -21.57 -7.87 -10.03
N GLY A 300 -20.47 -7.12 -10.20
CA GLY A 300 -19.29 -7.57 -10.95
C GLY A 300 -17.96 -7.04 -10.40
N ASP A 301 -16.87 -7.66 -10.82
CA ASP A 301 -15.48 -7.37 -10.41
C ASP A 301 -14.47 -7.78 -11.51
N GLY A 302 -13.30 -7.12 -11.53
CA GLY A 302 -12.19 -7.39 -12.44
C GLY A 302 -11.06 -8.15 -11.75
N ARG A 303 -11.04 -9.48 -11.91
CA ARG A 303 -10.11 -10.38 -11.22
C ARG A 303 -8.89 -10.73 -12.06
N ASN A 304 -7.70 -10.63 -11.47
CA ASN A 304 -6.48 -11.20 -12.06
C ASN A 304 -6.48 -12.73 -11.87
N VAL A 305 -6.40 -13.47 -12.97
CA VAL A 305 -6.15 -14.92 -13.01
C VAL A 305 -4.68 -15.14 -13.35
N GLY A 306 -3.90 -15.55 -12.35
CA GLY A 306 -2.44 -15.47 -12.43
C GLY A 306 -1.96 -14.01 -12.41
N ARG A 307 -0.82 -13.74 -13.07
CA ARG A 307 -0.17 -12.40 -13.07
C ARG A 307 -0.47 -11.55 -14.30
N LYS A 308 -1.14 -12.09 -15.32
CA LYS A 308 -1.26 -11.45 -16.65
C LYS A 308 -2.66 -11.50 -17.27
N VAL A 309 -3.48 -12.52 -16.98
CA VAL A 309 -4.84 -12.58 -17.51
C VAL A 309 -5.78 -11.83 -16.58
N LYS A 310 -6.41 -10.77 -17.06
CA LYS A 310 -7.57 -10.16 -16.41
C LYS A 310 -8.82 -10.87 -16.90
N GLN A 311 -9.70 -11.23 -15.97
CA GLN A 311 -11.03 -11.73 -16.26
C GLN A 311 -12.05 -10.86 -15.54
N ILE A 312 -13.11 -10.49 -16.24
CA ILE A 312 -14.22 -9.73 -15.68
C ILE A 312 -15.36 -10.71 -15.46
N MET A 313 -15.90 -10.70 -14.24
CA MET A 313 -17.00 -11.57 -13.84
C MET A 313 -18.20 -10.72 -13.45
N VAL A 314 -19.37 -11.03 -14.03
CA VAL A 314 -20.68 -10.50 -13.64
C VAL A 314 -21.50 -11.64 -13.02
N THR A 315 -22.15 -11.34 -11.91
CA THR A 315 -22.89 -12.27 -11.06
C THR A 315 -24.25 -11.74 -10.68
N CYS A 316 -25.20 -12.64 -10.41
CA CYS A 316 -26.39 -12.32 -9.63
C CYS A 316 -26.46 -13.13 -8.33
N ALA A 317 -27.23 -12.63 -7.36
CA ALA A 317 -27.61 -13.34 -6.15
C ALA A 317 -29.05 -12.98 -5.76
N ILE A 318 -29.78 -13.93 -5.19
CA ILE A 318 -31.13 -13.70 -4.64
C ILE A 318 -30.98 -13.24 -3.18
N LEU A 319 -31.54 -12.08 -2.86
CA LEU A 319 -31.41 -11.43 -1.54
C LEU A 319 -32.40 -11.97 -0.50
N ASP A 320 -33.50 -12.56 -0.95
CA ASP A 320 -34.58 -13.09 -0.11
C ASP A 320 -34.08 -14.21 0.84
N ASP A 321 -33.00 -14.89 0.45
CA ASP A 321 -32.22 -15.79 1.30
C ASP A 321 -31.33 -15.00 2.30
N LYS A 322 -31.97 -14.15 3.13
CA LYS A 322 -31.33 -13.19 4.05
C LYS A 322 -30.30 -13.82 5.01
N LYS A 323 -30.33 -15.15 5.21
CA LYS A 323 -29.35 -15.89 6.05
C LYS A 323 -28.12 -16.39 5.29
N ASN A 324 -28.25 -16.70 4.00
CA ASN A 324 -27.19 -17.39 3.25
C ASN A 324 -26.65 -16.60 2.05
N PHE A 325 -27.27 -15.48 1.64
CA PHE A 325 -26.85 -14.70 0.46
C PHE A 325 -25.39 -14.21 0.50
N HIS A 326 -24.76 -14.19 1.67
CA HIS A 326 -23.33 -13.90 1.83
C HIS A 326 -22.39 -15.00 1.30
N PHE A 327 -22.84 -16.26 1.16
CA PHE A 327 -21.97 -17.35 0.74
C PHE A 327 -21.64 -17.28 -0.77
N PRO A 328 -20.43 -17.69 -1.19
CA PRO A 328 -20.02 -17.63 -2.61
C PRO A 328 -20.84 -18.51 -3.55
N ASP A 329 -21.42 -19.61 -3.07
CA ASP A 329 -22.27 -20.52 -3.86
C ASP A 329 -23.66 -19.94 -4.17
N LYS A 330 -24.08 -18.87 -3.46
CA LYS A 330 -25.29 -18.08 -3.77
C LYS A 330 -25.05 -16.97 -4.80
N HIS A 331 -23.82 -16.80 -5.28
CA HIS A 331 -23.45 -15.82 -6.31
C HIS A 331 -23.22 -16.51 -7.67
N PHE A 332 -24.18 -16.41 -8.57
CA PHE A 332 -24.20 -17.14 -9.83
C PHE A 332 -23.57 -16.31 -10.96
N THR A 333 -22.47 -16.79 -11.55
CA THR A 333 -21.84 -16.15 -12.71
C THR A 333 -22.76 -16.17 -13.93
N ILE A 334 -23.04 -14.99 -14.48
CA ILE A 334 -23.82 -14.75 -15.70
C ILE A 334 -22.88 -14.49 -16.89
N VAL A 335 -21.88 -13.63 -16.69
CA VAL A 335 -20.91 -13.25 -17.72
C VAL A 335 -19.50 -13.45 -17.16
N LEU A 336 -18.64 -14.13 -17.90
CA LEU A 336 -17.21 -14.25 -17.62
C LEU A 336 -16.42 -14.06 -18.91
N TYR A 337 -15.61 -13.00 -19.01
CA TYR A 337 -14.78 -12.78 -20.21
C TYR A 337 -13.33 -12.41 -19.85
N PRO A 338 -12.32 -12.90 -20.61
CA PRO A 338 -10.97 -12.38 -20.53
C PRO A 338 -10.88 -11.04 -21.24
N GLY A 339 -10.26 -10.03 -20.62
CA GLY A 339 -10.15 -8.70 -21.23
C GLY A 339 -9.85 -7.58 -20.25
N SER A 340 -10.00 -6.34 -20.70
CA SER A 340 -9.96 -5.16 -19.84
C SER A 340 -11.31 -4.89 -19.18
N GLU A 341 -11.22 -4.34 -17.97
CA GLU A 341 -12.34 -3.81 -17.21
C GLU A 341 -12.52 -2.36 -17.68
N ASP A 342 -13.22 -2.21 -18.80
CA ASP A 342 -13.52 -0.96 -19.49
C ASP A 342 -14.95 -0.99 -20.05
N TYR A 343 -15.53 0.18 -20.28
CA TYR A 343 -16.93 0.33 -20.67
C TYR A 343 -17.28 -0.36 -22.00
N ASN A 344 -16.40 -0.34 -23.00
CA ASN A 344 -16.70 -0.88 -24.33
C ASN A 344 -16.65 -2.41 -24.33
N SER A 345 -15.61 -3.00 -23.73
CA SER A 345 -15.53 -4.45 -23.52
C SER A 345 -16.72 -4.97 -22.71
N LEU A 346 -17.07 -4.24 -21.64
CA LEU A 346 -18.15 -4.62 -20.73
C LEU A 346 -19.53 -4.52 -21.41
N LYS A 347 -19.82 -3.42 -22.11
CA LYS A 347 -21.05 -3.22 -22.88
C LYS A 347 -21.26 -4.32 -23.92
N ASN A 348 -20.21 -4.67 -24.67
CA ASN A 348 -20.26 -5.74 -25.66
C ASN A 348 -20.53 -7.09 -24.98
N ALA A 349 -19.76 -7.45 -23.95
CA ALA A 349 -19.92 -8.72 -23.23
C ALA A 349 -21.27 -8.87 -22.50
N MET A 350 -21.86 -7.76 -22.03
CA MET A 350 -23.15 -7.75 -21.33
C MET A 350 -24.37 -7.59 -22.26
N THR A 351 -24.21 -7.46 -23.58
CA THR A 351 -25.34 -7.15 -24.50
C THR A 351 -26.52 -8.13 -24.38
N LEU A 352 -26.25 -9.44 -24.31
CA LEU A 352 -27.31 -10.46 -24.13
C LEU A 352 -27.93 -10.39 -22.73
N PHE A 353 -27.10 -10.20 -21.70
CA PHE A 353 -27.55 -10.07 -20.31
C PHE A 353 -28.47 -8.87 -20.11
N LEU A 354 -28.11 -7.69 -20.65
CA LEU A 354 -28.90 -6.47 -20.54
C LEU A 354 -30.28 -6.61 -21.19
N ARG A 355 -30.39 -7.38 -22.28
CA ARG A 355 -31.68 -7.71 -22.90
C ARG A 355 -32.52 -8.60 -21.98
N GLU A 356 -31.96 -9.71 -21.48
CA GLU A 356 -32.69 -10.57 -20.53
C GLU A 356 -33.09 -9.81 -19.26
N LEU A 357 -32.26 -8.88 -18.78
CA LEU A 357 -32.55 -8.05 -17.61
C LEU A 357 -33.72 -7.08 -17.85
N HIS A 358 -33.78 -6.45 -19.03
CA HIS A 358 -34.92 -5.63 -19.44
C HIS A 358 -36.19 -6.47 -19.56
N GLU A 359 -36.10 -7.67 -20.13
CA GLU A 359 -37.24 -8.58 -20.21
C GLU A 359 -37.73 -9.04 -18.82
N LEU A 360 -36.83 -9.24 -17.85
CA LEU A 360 -37.18 -9.53 -16.44
C LEU A 360 -37.85 -8.34 -15.74
N LYS A 361 -37.40 -7.11 -16.00
CA LYS A 361 -37.95 -5.89 -15.37
C LYS A 361 -39.37 -5.57 -15.88
N GLU A 362 -39.60 -5.70 -17.18
CA GLU A 362 -40.87 -5.26 -17.80
C GLU A 362 -41.95 -6.36 -17.83
N PHE A 363 -41.56 -7.65 -17.86
CA PHE A 363 -42.48 -8.77 -18.05
C PHE A 363 -42.39 -9.87 -16.98
N GLY A 364 -41.37 -9.82 -16.12
CA GLY A 364 -41.11 -10.88 -15.14
C GLY A 364 -40.59 -12.20 -15.76
N LEU A 365 -40.82 -13.31 -15.06
CA LEU A 365 -40.47 -14.66 -15.51
C LEU A 365 -41.46 -15.70 -14.98
N GLU A 366 -42.06 -16.46 -15.90
CA GLU A 366 -42.92 -17.58 -15.57
C GLU A 366 -42.11 -18.81 -15.11
N ILE A 367 -42.40 -19.29 -13.89
CA ILE A 367 -41.80 -20.47 -13.27
C ILE A 367 -42.90 -21.19 -12.46
N ASN A 368 -43.14 -22.47 -12.78
CA ASN A 368 -44.19 -23.30 -12.14
C ASN A 368 -45.57 -22.61 -12.15
N ASP A 369 -46.01 -22.15 -13.32
CA ASP A 369 -47.30 -21.47 -13.57
C ASP A 369 -47.50 -20.15 -12.78
N ILE A 370 -46.43 -19.62 -12.16
CA ILE A 370 -46.39 -18.35 -11.43
C ILE A 370 -45.50 -17.37 -12.20
N ILE A 371 -46.00 -16.17 -12.46
CA ILE A 371 -45.22 -15.06 -13.03
C ILE A 371 -44.52 -14.32 -11.89
N TRP A 372 -43.20 -14.45 -11.81
CA TRP A 372 -42.35 -13.76 -10.84
C TRP A 372 -41.94 -12.39 -11.34
N GLN A 373 -42.04 -11.37 -10.48
CA GLN A 373 -41.53 -10.02 -10.70
C GLN A 373 -40.17 -9.84 -10.01
N PHE A 374 -39.36 -8.88 -10.47
CA PHE A 374 -37.96 -8.74 -10.04
C PHE A 374 -37.59 -7.30 -9.67
N ASP A 375 -37.30 -7.08 -8.38
CA ASP A 375 -36.67 -5.85 -7.91
C ASP A 375 -35.15 -5.95 -8.09
N LEU A 376 -34.58 -5.03 -8.88
CA LEU A 376 -33.20 -5.13 -9.39
C LEU A 376 -32.23 -4.23 -8.62
N TYR A 377 -31.32 -4.83 -7.87
CA TYR A 377 -30.36 -4.11 -7.02
C TYR A 377 -28.93 -4.20 -7.57
N PHE A 378 -28.44 -3.15 -8.25
CA PHE A 378 -27.04 -3.12 -8.68
C PHE A 378 -26.10 -2.65 -7.55
N SER A 379 -25.07 -3.44 -7.24
CA SER A 379 -24.06 -3.12 -6.23
C SER A 379 -22.72 -3.81 -6.53
N SER A 380 -21.65 -3.03 -6.56
CA SER A 380 -20.30 -3.50 -6.87
C SER A 380 -19.25 -2.79 -6.01
N ASP A 381 -17.99 -3.16 -6.17
CA ASP A 381 -16.89 -2.26 -5.84
C ASP A 381 -17.04 -0.93 -6.60
N TRP A 382 -16.45 0.16 -6.06
CA TRP A 382 -16.56 1.49 -6.64
C TRP A 382 -16.00 1.58 -8.06
N LYS A 383 -14.95 0.81 -8.41
CA LYS A 383 -14.35 0.88 -9.74
C LYS A 383 -15.28 0.27 -10.79
N PHE A 384 -15.79 -0.94 -10.55
CA PHE A 384 -16.74 -1.59 -11.45
C PHE A 384 -18.09 -0.84 -11.49
N LEU A 385 -18.59 -0.38 -10.33
CA LEU A 385 -19.77 0.49 -10.24
C LEU A 385 -19.60 1.77 -11.05
N CYS A 386 -18.41 2.40 -10.99
CA CYS A 386 -18.09 3.53 -11.84
C CYS A 386 -18.22 3.16 -13.32
N ILE A 387 -17.48 2.13 -13.78
CA ILE A 387 -17.40 1.76 -15.20
C ILE A 387 -18.79 1.41 -15.78
N CYS A 388 -19.64 0.69 -15.04
CA CYS A 388 -21.00 0.38 -15.47
C CYS A 388 -21.88 1.63 -15.66
N LEU A 389 -21.76 2.61 -14.76
CA LEU A 389 -22.50 3.87 -14.82
C LEU A 389 -21.79 4.92 -15.70
N GLY A 390 -20.85 4.48 -16.54
CA GLY A 390 -20.02 5.34 -17.37
C GLY A 390 -19.16 6.33 -16.59
N PHE A 391 -19.11 6.26 -15.26
CA PHE A 391 -18.13 6.97 -14.46
C PHE A 391 -16.80 6.23 -14.51
N ASN A 392 -15.85 6.85 -13.81
CA ASN A 392 -14.46 6.62 -14.10
C ASN A 392 -13.62 6.60 -12.83
N SER A 393 -13.91 7.48 -11.84
CA SER A 393 -13.18 7.40 -10.58
C SER A 393 -13.71 8.14 -9.35
N ALA A 394 -13.19 7.68 -8.22
CA ALA A 394 -13.16 8.34 -6.92
C ALA A 394 -12.55 9.77 -6.87
N ASN A 395 -11.73 10.15 -7.86
CA ASN A 395 -10.95 11.40 -7.84
C ASN A 395 -11.48 12.47 -8.80
N SER A 396 -12.38 12.12 -9.72
CA SER A 396 -13.01 12.99 -10.71
C SER A 396 -13.73 14.16 -10.04
N LYS A 397 -13.95 15.29 -10.74
CA LYS A 397 -14.58 16.47 -10.11
C LYS A 397 -15.94 16.12 -9.51
N TYR A 398 -16.80 15.46 -10.29
CA TYR A 398 -18.11 14.98 -9.89
C TYR A 398 -18.08 13.47 -9.59
N PHE A 399 -17.26 13.09 -8.61
CA PHE A 399 -16.94 11.70 -8.26
C PHE A 399 -18.14 10.85 -7.81
N CYS A 400 -19.21 11.44 -7.29
CA CYS A 400 -20.25 10.70 -6.56
C CYS A 400 -21.29 10.09 -7.53
N PRO A 401 -21.62 8.78 -7.43
CA PRO A 401 -22.69 8.19 -8.22
C PRO A 401 -24.08 8.76 -7.94
N TRP A 402 -24.33 9.24 -6.72
CA TRP A 402 -25.68 9.60 -6.24
C TRP A 402 -25.95 11.11 -6.19
N CYS A 403 -24.93 11.97 -6.22
CA CYS A 403 -25.14 13.41 -6.36
C CYS A 403 -24.06 14.16 -7.18
N GLU A 404 -24.37 15.40 -7.53
CA GLU A 404 -23.52 16.31 -8.33
C GLU A 404 -22.53 17.16 -7.51
N ILE A 405 -22.16 16.70 -6.31
CA ILE A 405 -21.17 17.40 -5.48
C ILE A 405 -19.81 17.54 -6.21
N PRO A 406 -19.24 18.75 -6.30
CA PRO A 406 -17.88 18.95 -6.79
C PRO A 406 -16.85 18.61 -5.71
N LYS A 407 -15.68 18.11 -6.12
CA LYS A 407 -14.60 17.63 -5.24
C LYS A 407 -14.14 18.65 -4.19
N ASP A 408 -14.19 19.93 -4.54
CA ASP A 408 -13.85 21.09 -3.73
C ASP A 408 -14.86 21.38 -2.60
N GLU A 409 -16.12 21.00 -2.74
CA GLU A 409 -17.17 21.21 -1.71
C GLU A 409 -17.33 20.03 -0.74
N ARG A 410 -16.52 18.97 -0.85
CA ARG A 410 -16.65 17.73 -0.05
C ARG A 410 -16.71 17.93 1.47
N GLY A 411 -16.08 18.99 2.00
CA GLY A 411 -16.07 19.33 3.44
C GLY A 411 -17.06 20.43 3.85
N ASN A 412 -17.93 20.89 2.95
CA ASN A 412 -18.91 21.91 3.27
C ASN A 412 -20.08 21.33 4.09
N LEU A 413 -19.97 21.38 5.42
CA LEU A 413 -20.99 20.87 6.35
C LEU A 413 -22.35 21.59 6.26
N ASN A 414 -22.41 22.76 5.61
CA ASN A 414 -23.64 23.55 5.47
C ASN A 414 -24.52 23.11 4.28
N THR A 415 -23.96 22.37 3.31
CA THR A 415 -24.67 21.89 2.12
C THR A 415 -25.23 20.48 2.30
N ASN A 416 -26.55 20.32 2.20
CA ASN A 416 -27.20 19.03 2.39
C ASN A 416 -27.37 18.27 1.06
N TRP A 417 -26.29 17.61 0.63
CA TRP A 417 -26.22 16.86 -0.63
C TRP A 417 -27.05 15.57 -0.60
N LYS A 418 -28.36 15.68 -0.86
CA LYS A 418 -29.25 14.52 -1.08
C LYS A 418 -28.91 13.78 -2.38
N MET A 419 -29.44 12.57 -2.53
CA MET A 419 -29.42 11.85 -3.80
C MET A 419 -30.25 12.62 -4.85
N ASN A 420 -29.60 13.10 -5.92
CA ASN A 420 -30.28 13.75 -7.06
C ASN A 420 -30.02 13.05 -8.40
N LYS A 421 -29.04 12.13 -8.45
CA LYS A 421 -28.75 11.30 -9.63
C LYS A 421 -29.58 10.02 -9.59
N ILE A 422 -30.36 9.80 -10.65
CA ILE A 422 -31.01 8.51 -10.93
C ILE A 422 -30.03 7.67 -11.77
N MET A 423 -29.98 6.36 -11.54
CA MET A 423 -29.00 5.44 -12.16
C MET A 423 -29.10 5.32 -13.69
N GLU A 424 -30.12 5.93 -14.30
CA GLU A 424 -30.47 5.83 -15.72
C GLU A 424 -29.80 6.91 -16.61
N GLN A 425 -28.96 7.81 -16.07
CA GLN A 425 -28.66 9.11 -16.71
C GLN A 425 -27.18 9.53 -16.95
N LEU A 426 -26.13 8.70 -16.72
CA LEU A 426 -24.75 9.24 -16.53
C LEU A 426 -23.60 8.56 -17.32
N ASN A 427 -22.53 9.34 -17.60
CA ASN A 427 -21.26 8.95 -18.26
C ASN A 427 -20.18 10.10 -18.21
N SER A 428 -18.88 9.84 -17.90
CA SER A 428 -17.60 10.58 -18.24
C SER A 428 -16.53 10.99 -17.14
N ASP A 429 -15.24 10.67 -17.42
CA ASP A 429 -13.91 11.26 -17.02
C ASP A 429 -13.04 10.68 -15.80
N TYR A 430 -11.86 10.01 -15.96
CA TYR A 430 -10.98 9.26 -14.94
C TYR A 430 -10.18 10.05 -13.84
N THR A 431 -9.41 9.53 -12.83
CA THR A 431 -8.82 8.17 -12.44
C THR A 431 -8.62 8.00 -10.88
N ALA A 432 -8.70 6.79 -10.25
CA ALA A 432 -9.12 6.54 -8.81
C ALA A 432 -8.11 6.40 -7.61
N TYR A 433 -8.60 6.09 -6.38
CA TYR A 433 -7.87 5.89 -5.08
C TYR A 433 -8.62 4.96 -4.06
N LYS A 434 -7.94 4.32 -3.05
CA LYS A 434 -8.56 3.61 -1.88
C LYS A 434 -7.60 3.44 -0.64
N ASP A 435 -8.04 2.72 0.40
CA ASP A 435 -7.37 2.36 1.69
C ASP A 435 -7.11 3.52 2.70
N HIS A 436 -8.04 4.47 2.78
CA HIS A 436 -7.80 5.77 3.38
C HIS A 436 -7.58 5.85 4.92
N LEU A 437 -8.47 5.34 5.78
CA LEU A 437 -8.37 5.58 7.25
C LEU A 437 -7.06 5.06 7.89
N TRP A 438 -6.52 3.95 7.39
CA TRP A 438 -5.21 3.45 7.83
C TRP A 438 -4.07 4.26 7.19
N ASN A 439 -4.19 4.66 5.93
CA ASN A 439 -3.25 5.59 5.29
C ASN A 439 -3.25 6.99 5.94
N LEU A 440 -4.35 7.46 6.54
CA LEU A 440 -4.39 8.70 7.32
C LEU A 440 -3.49 8.61 8.54
N MET A 441 -3.66 7.59 9.37
CA MET A 441 -2.80 7.35 10.53
C MET A 441 -1.31 7.20 10.12
N LEU A 442 -1.03 6.50 9.01
CA LEU A 442 0.32 6.41 8.45
C LEU A 442 0.85 7.72 7.84
N ASN A 443 -0.01 8.62 7.37
CA ASN A 443 0.36 9.94 6.86
C ASN A 443 0.59 10.93 8.02
N GLU A 444 -0.23 10.89 9.05
CA GLU A 444 -0.08 11.67 10.29
C GLU A 444 1.29 11.38 10.94
N LEU A 445 1.69 10.10 11.02
CA LEU A 445 3.04 9.70 11.41
C LEU A 445 4.14 10.22 10.46
N ARG A 446 3.86 10.45 9.17
CA ARG A 446 4.85 10.98 8.20
C ARG A 446 4.96 12.49 8.27
N GLU A 447 3.87 13.21 8.47
CA GLU A 447 3.88 14.67 8.63
C GLU A 447 4.51 15.10 9.97
N MET A 448 4.42 14.24 11.00
CA MET A 448 5.15 14.40 12.26
C MET A 448 6.62 13.92 12.20
N ASP A 449 7.11 13.42 11.06
CA ASP A 449 8.42 12.75 10.87
C ASP A 449 8.68 11.56 11.84
N LEU A 450 7.60 10.95 12.36
CA LEU A 450 7.62 9.81 13.28
C LEU A 450 7.55 8.45 12.56
N PHE A 451 7.39 8.39 11.24
CA PHE A 451 7.28 7.14 10.50
C PHE A 451 8.66 6.48 10.21
N ASP A 452 9.40 6.20 11.28
CA ASP A 452 10.73 5.60 11.25
C ASP A 452 10.70 4.06 11.42
N ASP A 453 11.87 3.43 11.61
CA ASP A 453 11.95 1.98 11.84
C ASP A 453 11.45 1.58 13.24
N LEU A 454 11.52 2.47 14.25
CA LEU A 454 10.96 2.23 15.57
C LEU A 454 9.42 2.21 15.53
N ALA A 455 8.77 3.18 14.88
CA ALA A 455 7.32 3.20 14.72
C ALA A 455 6.82 1.98 13.92
N ARG A 456 7.56 1.54 12.88
CA ARG A 456 7.24 0.30 12.15
C ARG A 456 7.33 -0.94 13.04
N ASP A 457 8.35 -1.05 13.90
CA ASP A 457 8.51 -2.15 14.86
C ASP A 457 7.42 -2.14 15.94
N VAL A 458 7.04 -0.96 16.45
CA VAL A 458 5.91 -0.78 17.38
C VAL A 458 4.59 -1.23 16.74
N ILE A 459 4.30 -0.79 15.51
CA ILE A 459 3.09 -1.22 14.78
C ILE A 459 3.07 -2.74 14.57
N VAL A 460 4.19 -3.36 14.18
CA VAL A 460 4.28 -4.82 13.98
C VAL A 460 4.08 -5.59 15.29
N LYS A 461 4.64 -5.10 16.41
CA LYS A 461 4.46 -5.69 17.74
C LYS A 461 3.01 -5.56 18.24
N GLU A 462 2.39 -4.40 18.06
CA GLU A 462 1.02 -4.15 18.49
C GLU A 462 0.00 -4.93 17.64
N MET A 463 0.22 -5.04 16.33
CA MET A 463 -0.52 -5.95 15.46
C MET A 463 -0.36 -7.42 15.91
N SER A 464 0.84 -7.82 16.31
CA SER A 464 1.09 -9.16 16.85
C SER A 464 0.35 -9.39 18.18
N ARG A 465 0.21 -8.36 19.04
CA ARG A 465 -0.57 -8.42 20.30
C ARG A 465 -2.04 -8.72 20.04
N ILE A 466 -2.66 -8.09 19.04
CA ILE A 466 -4.05 -8.38 18.62
C ILE A 466 -4.17 -9.67 17.79
N LYS A 467 -3.10 -10.48 17.72
CA LYS A 467 -2.98 -11.77 17.01
C LYS A 467 -2.98 -11.68 15.47
N PHE A 468 -2.64 -10.52 14.90
CA PHE A 468 -2.54 -10.32 13.44
C PHE A 468 -1.08 -10.34 12.94
N LYS A 469 -0.83 -10.99 11.79
CA LYS A 469 0.51 -11.14 11.20
C LYS A 469 0.83 -9.99 10.23
N PHE A 470 1.16 -8.82 10.78
CA PHE A 470 1.50 -7.62 10.00
C PHE A 470 3.00 -7.54 9.66
N GLN A 471 3.33 -7.04 8.46
CA GLN A 471 4.70 -6.76 8.02
C GLN A 471 4.75 -5.51 7.14
N PHE A 472 5.91 -4.82 7.14
CA PHE A 472 6.26 -3.75 6.20
C PHE A 472 7.34 -4.23 5.22
N TRP A 473 7.33 -3.73 3.98
CA TRP A 473 8.40 -3.95 3.01
C TRP A 473 8.61 -2.72 2.12
N LYS A 474 9.83 -2.53 1.60
CA LYS A 474 10.11 -1.53 0.56
C LYS A 474 9.95 -2.15 -0.83
N GLU A 475 9.23 -1.46 -1.70
CA GLU A 475 9.22 -1.77 -3.13
C GLU A 475 10.47 -1.15 -3.78
N ARG A 476 11.09 -1.83 -4.76
CA ARG A 476 12.41 -1.44 -5.30
C ARG A 476 12.39 -0.89 -6.72
N GLU A 477 11.21 -0.77 -7.32
CA GLU A 477 11.07 -0.44 -8.74
C GLU A 477 10.22 0.84 -8.90
N LYS A 478 10.90 1.93 -9.28
CA LYS A 478 10.37 3.27 -9.64
C LYS A 478 9.90 4.15 -8.47
N GLY A 479 10.82 4.90 -7.86
CA GLY A 479 10.49 6.07 -7.02
C GLY A 479 11.40 6.27 -5.81
N PRO A 480 11.20 7.36 -5.03
CA PRO A 480 11.71 7.46 -3.66
C PRO A 480 11.11 6.33 -2.81
N GLU A 481 11.83 5.86 -1.78
CA GLU A 481 11.57 4.60 -1.08
C GLU A 481 10.16 4.49 -0.45
N SER A 482 9.22 3.92 -1.20
CA SER A 482 7.87 3.63 -0.71
C SER A 482 7.86 2.37 0.18
N TRP A 483 7.40 2.56 1.42
CA TRP A 483 7.06 1.46 2.33
C TRP A 483 5.62 1.01 2.10
N ASN A 484 5.47 -0.23 1.64
CA ASN A 484 4.22 -0.98 1.59
C ASN A 484 4.04 -1.81 2.88
N TYR A 485 2.82 -2.31 3.11
CA TYR A 485 2.44 -3.04 4.32
C TYR A 485 1.36 -4.10 4.06
N THR A 486 1.21 -5.05 4.99
CA THR A 486 0.18 -6.10 4.92
C THR A 486 -1.23 -5.49 4.91
N SER A 487 -1.97 -5.65 3.81
CA SER A 487 -3.37 -5.20 3.76
C SER A 487 -4.22 -6.00 4.76
N LEU A 488 -5.04 -5.29 5.52
CA LEU A 488 -5.92 -5.85 6.55
C LEU A 488 -7.22 -6.37 5.89
N MET A 489 -7.74 -7.50 6.37
CA MET A 489 -9.03 -8.05 5.88
C MET A 489 -10.21 -7.58 6.76
N GLY A 490 -11.44 -7.91 6.38
CA GLY A 490 -12.66 -7.26 6.90
C GLY A 490 -12.80 -7.22 8.42
N GLU A 491 -12.65 -8.37 9.08
CA GLU A 491 -12.73 -8.47 10.55
C GLU A 491 -11.48 -7.89 11.23
N ASP A 492 -10.30 -8.08 10.64
CA ASP A 492 -9.04 -7.53 11.15
C ASP A 492 -9.07 -5.99 11.18
N LYS A 493 -9.65 -5.34 10.16
CA LYS A 493 -9.85 -3.87 10.15
C LYS A 493 -10.68 -3.41 11.35
N MET A 494 -11.75 -4.13 11.70
CA MET A 494 -12.57 -3.80 12.87
C MET A 494 -11.87 -4.09 14.20
N LYS A 495 -11.05 -5.14 14.23
CA LYS A 495 -10.24 -5.45 15.41
C LYS A 495 -9.15 -4.41 15.65
N VAL A 496 -8.45 -3.96 14.61
CA VAL A 496 -7.50 -2.84 14.67
C VAL A 496 -8.20 -1.57 15.13
N LEU A 497 -9.35 -1.23 14.53
CA LEU A 497 -10.13 -0.06 14.93
C LEU A 497 -10.50 -0.10 16.42
N LYS A 498 -10.96 -1.23 16.96
CA LYS A 498 -11.41 -1.35 18.36
C LYS A 498 -10.28 -1.56 19.39
N GLU A 499 -9.24 -2.34 19.07
CA GLU A 499 -8.27 -2.83 20.06
C GLU A 499 -6.87 -2.18 20.01
N PHE A 500 -6.52 -1.43 18.96
CA PHE A 500 -5.15 -0.91 18.78
C PHE A 500 -4.83 0.25 19.74
N ASN A 501 -3.70 0.14 20.46
CA ASN A 501 -3.25 1.14 21.43
C ASN A 501 -2.52 2.32 20.76
N LEU A 502 -3.30 3.34 20.40
CA LEU A 502 -2.81 4.60 19.81
C LEU A 502 -1.81 5.35 20.73
N GLY A 503 -1.86 5.14 22.05
CA GLY A 503 -0.92 5.73 23.01
C GLY A 503 0.51 5.17 22.93
N LEU A 504 0.78 4.19 22.07
CA LEU A 504 2.13 3.73 21.74
C LEU A 504 2.82 4.58 20.65
N LEU A 505 2.05 5.41 19.94
CA LEU A 505 2.50 6.18 18.77
C LEU A 505 2.26 7.69 18.91
N PHE A 506 1.14 8.06 19.55
CA PHE A 506 0.68 9.45 19.63
C PHE A 506 0.72 9.99 21.06
N SER A 507 0.82 11.32 21.20
CA SER A 507 0.70 11.98 22.51
C SER A 507 -0.68 11.71 23.12
N PRO A 508 -0.84 11.73 24.46
CA PRO A 508 -2.11 11.35 25.10
C PRO A 508 -3.33 12.11 24.56
N LEU A 509 -3.21 13.42 24.31
CA LEU A 509 -4.30 14.24 23.76
C LEU A 509 -4.65 13.87 22.30
N CYS A 510 -3.65 13.55 21.47
CA CYS A 510 -3.85 13.10 20.10
C CYS A 510 -4.45 11.69 20.06
N ALA A 511 -3.89 10.76 20.85
CA ALA A 511 -4.38 9.38 20.98
C ALA A 511 -5.86 9.32 21.41
N ILE A 512 -6.28 10.18 22.35
CA ILE A 512 -7.69 10.27 22.80
C ILE A 512 -8.61 10.74 21.66
N LYS A 513 -8.21 11.74 20.86
CA LYS A 513 -9.01 12.23 19.72
C LYS A 513 -9.16 11.17 18.61
N ILE A 514 -8.06 10.53 18.22
CA ILE A 514 -8.09 9.48 17.19
C ILE A 514 -8.92 8.29 17.69
N ARG A 515 -8.79 7.93 18.98
CA ARG A 515 -9.63 6.91 19.64
C ARG A 515 -11.11 7.27 19.55
N GLU A 516 -11.51 8.48 19.94
CA GLU A 516 -12.91 8.92 19.84
C GLU A 516 -13.44 8.88 18.39
N LEU A 517 -12.62 9.27 17.40
CA LEU A 517 -12.98 9.20 15.98
C LEU A 517 -13.17 7.75 15.49
N TRP A 518 -12.29 6.83 15.91
CA TRP A 518 -12.34 5.41 15.55
C TRP A 518 -13.51 4.69 16.22
N ASP A 519 -13.81 5.02 17.48
CA ASP A 519 -14.93 4.44 18.22
C ASP A 519 -16.27 4.85 17.60
N LYS A 520 -16.48 6.15 17.35
CA LYS A 520 -17.68 6.65 16.65
C LYS A 520 -17.81 6.10 15.21
N PHE A 521 -16.70 5.84 14.51
CA PHE A 521 -16.75 5.16 13.21
C PHE A 521 -17.18 3.69 13.37
N SER A 522 -16.72 3.03 14.42
CA SER A 522 -17.18 1.69 14.80
C SER A 522 -18.69 1.67 15.07
N ASP A 523 -19.23 2.68 15.76
CA ASP A 523 -20.66 2.77 16.04
C ASP A 523 -21.48 2.85 14.74
N LEU A 524 -21.14 3.77 13.84
CA LEU A 524 -21.75 3.88 12.51
C LEU A 524 -21.65 2.57 11.69
N TYR A 525 -20.55 1.82 11.85
CA TYR A 525 -20.34 0.54 11.19
C TYR A 525 -21.18 -0.61 11.80
N ASN A 526 -21.56 -0.50 13.07
CA ASN A 526 -22.50 -1.40 13.73
C ASN A 526 -23.95 -1.02 13.34
N ASP A 527 -24.28 0.28 13.33
CA ASP A 527 -25.60 0.79 12.91
C ASP A 527 -25.92 0.40 11.45
N LEU A 528 -24.92 0.43 10.56
CA LEU A 528 -24.98 -0.06 9.18
C LEU A 528 -25.32 -1.55 9.02
N ARG A 529 -25.34 -2.33 10.11
CA ARG A 529 -25.69 -3.77 10.14
C ARG A 529 -26.94 -4.06 10.96
N ASN A 530 -27.56 -3.05 11.56
CA ASN A 530 -28.76 -3.20 12.34
C ASN A 530 -29.96 -2.78 11.49
N ASP A 531 -30.75 -3.76 11.05
CA ASP A 531 -31.96 -3.51 10.26
C ASP A 531 -32.93 -2.53 10.95
N ASN A 532 -32.87 -2.42 12.28
CA ASN A 532 -33.71 -1.51 13.07
C ASN A 532 -33.19 -0.06 13.12
N THR A 533 -31.99 0.23 12.59
CA THR A 533 -31.37 1.57 12.62
C THR A 533 -32.31 2.65 12.08
N ASN A 534 -32.50 3.71 12.86
CA ASN A 534 -33.24 4.90 12.44
C ASN A 534 -32.36 5.75 11.51
N PRO A 535 -32.81 6.10 10.29
CA PRO A 535 -32.00 6.84 9.33
C PRO A 535 -31.69 8.28 9.77
N ASP A 536 -32.58 8.91 10.55
CA ASP A 536 -32.40 10.30 11.00
C ASP A 536 -31.38 10.39 12.13
N ASP A 537 -31.39 9.42 13.06
CA ASP A 537 -30.32 9.29 14.06
C ASP A 537 -29.00 8.83 13.44
N PHE A 538 -29.02 7.99 12.40
CA PHE A 538 -27.83 7.66 11.63
C PHE A 538 -27.21 8.90 10.96
N GLU A 539 -28.01 9.70 10.25
CA GLU A 539 -27.55 10.94 9.59
C GLU A 539 -26.93 11.92 10.60
N LYS A 540 -27.59 12.08 11.75
CA LYS A 540 -27.15 12.92 12.87
C LYS A 540 -25.86 12.43 13.50
N SER A 541 -25.66 11.12 13.64
CA SER A 541 -24.41 10.51 14.11
C SER A 541 -23.30 10.63 13.07
N ALA A 542 -23.59 10.41 11.79
CA ALA A 542 -22.62 10.52 10.70
C ALA A 542 -22.12 11.98 10.50
N LYS A 543 -23.03 12.96 10.61
CA LYS A 543 -22.68 14.39 10.57
C LYS A 543 -21.87 14.83 11.80
N LYS A 544 -22.17 14.31 13.00
CA LYS A 544 -21.33 14.50 14.20
C LYS A 544 -19.93 13.89 14.03
N TRP A 545 -19.84 12.70 13.44
CA TRP A 545 -18.56 12.04 13.17
C TRP A 545 -17.72 12.83 12.17
N LEU A 546 -18.33 13.34 11.09
CA LEU A 546 -17.62 14.20 10.12
C LEU A 546 -17.17 15.53 10.73
N ALA A 547 -17.95 16.11 11.65
CA ALA A 547 -17.54 17.30 12.40
C ALA A 547 -16.35 17.05 13.35
N LEU A 548 -16.19 15.82 13.88
CA LEU A 548 -15.00 15.41 14.62
C LEU A 548 -13.82 15.14 13.68
N PHE A 549 -14.05 14.48 12.54
CA PHE A 549 -13.03 14.26 11.50
C PHE A 549 -12.40 15.58 11.05
N LEU A 550 -13.23 16.61 10.81
CA LEU A 550 -12.84 17.96 10.40
C LEU A 550 -12.50 18.91 11.56
N LEU A 551 -12.23 18.40 12.77
CA LEU A 551 -11.90 19.24 13.93
C LEU A 551 -10.64 20.08 13.65
N PRO A 552 -10.71 21.42 13.60
CA PRO A 552 -9.57 22.25 13.25
C PRO A 552 -8.56 22.38 14.39
N SER A 553 -7.30 22.67 14.02
CA SER A 553 -6.26 23.05 14.98
C SER A 553 -6.61 24.34 15.73
N LYS A 554 -6.22 24.44 17.00
CA LYS A 554 -6.40 25.62 17.86
C LYS A 554 -5.06 26.04 18.48
N GLY A 555 -4.86 27.35 18.57
CA GLY A 555 -3.63 27.99 19.05
C GLY A 555 -3.09 28.97 18.01
N ASN A 556 -2.75 30.17 18.44
CA ASN A 556 -2.44 31.31 17.58
C ASN A 556 -0.94 31.41 17.21
N GLY A 557 -0.16 30.35 17.48
CA GLY A 557 1.30 30.33 17.32
C GLY A 557 2.05 31.24 18.31
N MET A 558 1.37 31.83 19.29
CA MET A 558 1.98 32.70 20.29
C MET A 558 2.77 31.89 21.33
N ILE A 559 3.91 32.44 21.76
CA ILE A 559 4.85 31.75 22.66
C ILE A 559 4.19 31.51 24.03
N GLY A 560 3.81 30.26 24.29
CA GLY A 560 3.17 29.82 25.53
C GLY A 560 1.75 29.24 25.36
N GLU A 561 1.12 29.38 24.19
CA GLU A 561 -0.13 28.66 23.90
C GLU A 561 0.13 27.20 23.50
N GLU A 562 -0.65 26.27 24.05
CA GLU A 562 -0.59 24.85 23.67
C GLU A 562 -1.31 24.65 22.33
N ILE A 563 -0.55 24.37 21.27
CA ILE A 563 -1.11 24.14 19.92
C ILE A 563 -1.80 22.77 19.91
N ILE A 564 -3.12 22.81 20.03
CA ILE A 564 -3.99 21.63 19.92
C ILE A 564 -4.18 21.35 18.44
N SER A 565 -3.44 20.39 17.88
CA SER A 565 -3.64 19.96 16.48
C SER A 565 -5.08 19.50 16.23
N GLY A 566 -5.58 19.76 15.02
CA GLY A 566 -6.80 19.17 14.49
C GLY A 566 -6.65 17.66 14.24
N LEU A 567 -7.64 17.08 13.57
CA LEU A 567 -7.53 15.71 13.03
C LEU A 567 -7.24 15.75 11.52
N TYR A 568 -8.26 15.86 10.67
CA TYR A 568 -8.10 15.72 9.22
C TYR A 568 -8.73 16.87 8.43
N LEU A 569 -8.24 17.09 7.21
CA LEU A 569 -8.61 18.22 6.36
C LEU A 569 -9.81 17.91 5.45
N PRO A 570 -10.57 18.94 5.00
CA PRO A 570 -11.62 18.79 3.98
C PRO A 570 -11.18 18.05 2.70
N SER A 571 -9.92 18.24 2.30
CA SER A 571 -9.29 17.58 1.14
C SER A 571 -9.15 16.06 1.27
N GLU A 572 -9.21 15.54 2.51
CA GLU A 572 -9.07 14.12 2.82
C GLU A 572 -10.42 13.39 2.81
N ILE A 573 -11.53 14.09 2.63
CA ILE A 573 -12.84 13.45 2.46
C ILE A 573 -12.84 12.62 1.17
N THR A 574 -12.78 11.30 1.36
CA THR A 574 -12.92 10.33 0.27
C THR A 574 -14.38 10.16 -0.15
N PRO A 575 -14.63 9.60 -1.34
CA PRO A 575 -15.99 9.29 -1.77
C PRO A 575 -16.78 8.38 -0.82
N TYR A 576 -16.09 7.44 -0.14
CA TYR A 576 -16.72 6.57 0.84
C TYR A 576 -17.16 7.34 2.10
N ILE A 577 -16.36 8.32 2.55
CA ILE A 577 -16.74 9.23 3.65
C ILE A 577 -17.94 10.09 3.25
N HIS A 578 -17.93 10.65 2.03
CA HIS A 578 -19.06 11.42 1.53
C HIS A 578 -20.34 10.58 1.43
N VAL A 579 -20.28 9.36 0.88
CA VAL A 579 -21.45 8.47 0.78
C VAL A 579 -21.96 8.05 2.16
N LEU A 580 -21.06 7.72 3.10
CA LEU A 580 -21.40 7.40 4.48
C LEU A 580 -22.21 8.52 5.16
N VAL A 581 -21.83 9.78 4.96
CA VAL A 581 -22.41 10.92 5.69
C VAL A 581 -23.60 11.56 4.96
N CYS A 582 -23.63 11.53 3.63
CA CYS A 582 -24.67 12.18 2.83
C CYS A 582 -25.77 11.22 2.34
N HIS A 583 -25.43 9.99 1.96
CA HIS A 583 -26.33 9.14 1.15
C HIS A 583 -26.86 7.88 1.86
N ILE A 584 -26.11 7.29 2.80
CA ILE A 584 -26.55 6.09 3.54
C ILE A 584 -27.90 6.31 4.25
N ALA A 585 -28.13 7.48 4.84
CA ALA A 585 -29.41 7.78 5.50
C ALA A 585 -30.59 7.77 4.50
N ASP A 586 -30.43 8.39 3.32
CA ASP A 586 -31.46 8.36 2.27
C ASP A 586 -31.62 6.96 1.65
N MET A 587 -30.56 6.16 1.56
CA MET A 587 -30.65 4.74 1.15
C MET A 587 -31.46 3.91 2.16
N ILE A 588 -31.23 4.09 3.47
CA ILE A 588 -32.03 3.43 4.52
C ILE A 588 -33.49 3.90 4.46
N ARG A 589 -33.76 5.21 4.27
CA ARG A 589 -35.12 5.76 4.11
C ARG A 589 -35.87 5.22 2.90
N ASN A 590 -35.16 4.90 1.81
CA ASN A 590 -35.77 4.40 0.58
C ASN A 590 -36.01 2.89 0.64
N ASN A 591 -35.09 2.11 1.22
CA ASN A 591 -35.30 0.68 1.41
C ASN A 591 -36.45 0.41 2.42
N LYS A 592 -36.55 1.19 3.51
CA LYS A 592 -37.65 1.11 4.50
C LYS A 592 -39.00 1.66 4.03
N LYS A 593 -39.21 1.74 2.71
CA LYS A 593 -40.51 1.98 2.05
C LYS A 593 -40.91 0.82 1.12
N LEU A 594 -40.10 -0.24 1.09
CA LEU A 594 -40.30 -1.46 0.30
C LEU A 594 -40.58 -2.69 1.20
N ASP A 595 -40.35 -2.56 2.51
CA ASP A 595 -40.98 -3.38 3.58
C ASP A 595 -42.31 -2.71 4.01
#